data_AF-T1A1A4-F1
#
_entry.id   AF-T1A1A4-F1
#
_cell.length_a   1.000
_cell.length_b   1.000
_cell.length_c   1.000
_cell.angle_alpha   90.00
_cell.angle_beta   90.00
_cell.angle_gamma   90.00
#
_symmetry.space_group_name_H-M   'P 1'
#
loop_
_entity.id
_entity.type
_entity.pdbx_description
1 polymer ?
#
loop_
_entity_poly.entity_id
_entity_poly.type
_entity_poly.pdbx_seq_one_letter_code
_entity_poly.pdbx_strand_id
1 'polypeptide(L)' 'GQGFWLATKRMSAGRFRHWPSATDAASRQLLAHEFTALIWGGNPQLAQAAPMWRRIAIEPPGARPS' A
#
# COMPACT_ATOMS: atom_id res chain seq x y z
N GLY A 1 -13.66 -12.02 9.66
CA GLY A 1 -14.26 -10.71 9.36
C GLY A 1 -13.25 -9.86 8.63
N GLN A 2 -13.68 -9.08 7.64
CA GLN A 2 -12.82 -8.10 6.95
C GLN A 2 -12.72 -6.86 7.86
N GLY A 3 -11.79 -6.90 8.82
CA GLY A 3 -11.61 -5.84 9.81
C GLY A 3 -10.96 -4.61 9.19
N PHE A 4 -11.41 -3.42 9.58
CA PHE A 4 -10.75 -2.16 9.24
C PHE A 4 -10.07 -1.58 10.49
N TRP A 5 -9.07 -0.73 10.26
CA TRP A 5 -8.41 0.04 11.30
C TRP A 5 -8.67 1.52 11.06
N LEU A 6 -9.03 2.25 12.12
CA LEU A 6 -9.07 3.70 12.09
C LEU A 6 -7.83 4.23 12.83
N ALA A 7 -7.02 5.03 12.15
CA ALA A 7 -5.83 5.64 12.72
C ALA A 7 -5.86 7.16 12.53
N THR A 8 -5.60 7.89 13.61
CA THR A 8 -5.56 9.36 13.61
C THR A 8 -4.11 9.82 13.74
N LYS A 9 -3.62 10.66 12.82
CA LYS A 9 -2.28 11.24 12.88
C LYS A 9 -2.36 12.74 13.18
N ARG A 10 -1.71 13.19 14.25
CA ARG A 10 -1.54 14.63 14.52
C ARG A 10 -0.52 15.19 13.53
N MET A 11 -1.00 15.98 12.58
CA MET A 11 -0.18 16.65 11.58
C MET A 11 0.20 18.05 12.06
N SER A 12 1.48 18.42 11.98
CA SER A 12 1.91 19.81 12.27
C SER A 12 1.32 20.81 11.28
N ALA A 13 1.24 20.43 9.99
CA ALA A 13 0.68 21.25 8.92
C ALA A 13 -0.82 21.02 8.65
N GLY A 14 -1.50 20.22 9.48
CA GLY A 14 -2.96 19.98 9.42
C GLY A 14 -3.48 19.15 8.24
N ARG A 15 -2.67 18.86 7.21
CA ARG A 15 -3.11 18.10 6.01
C ARG A 15 -2.00 17.29 5.36
N PHE A 16 -2.39 16.25 4.63
CA PHE A 16 -1.53 15.58 3.65
C PHE A 16 -1.55 16.36 2.34
N ARG A 17 -0.37 16.72 1.80
CA ARG A 17 -0.28 17.47 0.53
C ARG A 17 -0.66 16.61 -0.68
N HIS A 18 -0.33 15.32 -0.62
CA HIS A 18 -0.56 14.35 -1.69
C HIS A 18 -1.65 13.36 -1.31
N TRP A 19 -2.69 13.83 -0.61
CA TRP A 19 -3.83 12.98 -0.31
C TRP A 19 -4.42 12.43 -1.62
N PRO A 20 -4.62 11.11 -1.74
CA PRO A 20 -5.16 10.53 -2.97
C PRO A 20 -6.57 11.07 -3.21
N SER A 21 -6.71 11.90 -4.25
CA SER A 21 -8.02 12.28 -4.77
C SER A 21 -8.44 11.18 -5.73
N ALA A 22 -9.49 10.45 -5.38
CA ALA A 22 -10.15 9.52 -6.28
C ALA A 22 -11.33 10.27 -6.90
N THR A 23 -11.24 10.58 -8.19
CA THR A 23 -12.29 11.32 -8.92
C THR A 23 -13.53 10.44 -9.16
N ASP A 24 -13.35 9.11 -9.17
CA ASP A 24 -14.39 8.12 -9.51
C ASP A 24 -14.64 7.04 -8.44
N ALA A 25 -14.00 7.13 -7.26
CA ALA A 25 -14.13 6.08 -6.23
C ALA A 25 -14.15 6.63 -4.81
N ALA A 26 -14.99 6.03 -3.95
CA ALA A 26 -15.05 6.36 -2.53
C ALA A 26 -13.79 5.90 -1.75
N SER A 27 -12.98 5.00 -2.32
CA SER A 27 -11.72 4.55 -1.73
C SER A 27 -10.65 4.29 -2.78
N ARG A 28 -9.38 4.51 -2.40
CA ARG A 28 -8.20 4.18 -3.21
C ARG A 28 -7.36 3.18 -2.44
N GLN A 29 -7.12 2.02 -3.05
CA GLN A 29 -6.15 1.07 -2.52
C GLN A 29 -4.73 1.62 -2.67
N LEU A 30 -3.93 1.50 -1.62
CA LEU A 30 -2.53 1.86 -1.62
C LEU A 30 -1.69 0.61 -1.32
N LEU A 31 -0.58 0.49 -2.02
CA LEU A 31 0.45 -0.49 -1.66
C LEU A 31 1.10 -0.07 -0.34
N ALA A 32 1.72 -1.02 0.36
CA ALA A 32 2.33 -0.77 1.67
C ALA A 32 3.30 0.43 1.66
N HIS A 33 4.13 0.54 0.62
CA HIS A 33 5.09 1.64 0.48
C HIS A 33 4.43 2.98 0.14
N GLU A 34 3.37 2.99 -0.68
CA GLU A 34 2.60 4.19 -0.98
C GLU A 34 1.92 4.72 0.29
N PHE A 35 1.37 3.82 1.12
CA PHE A 35 0.81 4.15 2.43
C PHE A 35 1.89 4.73 3.36
N THR A 36 3.07 4.13 3.44
CA THR A 36 4.19 4.68 4.23
C THR A 36 4.56 6.08 3.75
N ALA A 37 4.72 6.29 2.45
CA ALA A 37 5.03 7.61 1.88
C ALA A 37 3.96 8.65 2.26
N LEU A 38 2.68 8.29 2.15
CA LEU A 38 1.57 9.15 2.54
C LEU A 38 1.65 9.53 4.02
N ILE A 39 1.85 8.55 4.92
CA ILE A 39 1.96 8.79 6.36
C ILE A 39 3.12 9.73 6.69
N TRP A 40 4.24 9.68 5.96
CA TRP A 40 5.36 10.62 6.13
C TRP A 40 5.19 11.96 5.39
N GLY A 41 4.09 12.14 4.64
CA GLY A 41 3.78 13.38 3.90
C GLY A 41 4.41 13.47 2.51
N GLY A 42 5.01 12.38 2.02
CA GLY A 42 5.52 12.27 0.65
C GLY A 42 4.43 12.03 -0.38
N ASN A 43 4.83 11.97 -1.66
CA ASN A 43 3.93 11.65 -2.76
C ASN A 43 3.85 10.12 -2.95
N PRO A 44 2.68 9.47 -2.75
CA PRO A 44 2.54 8.03 -2.93
C PRO A 44 2.83 7.58 -4.37
N GLN A 45 2.49 8.39 -5.38
CA GLN A 45 2.69 8.03 -6.80
C GLN A 45 4.15 8.05 -7.24
N LEU A 46 5.00 8.80 -6.52
CA LEU A 46 6.43 8.92 -6.80
C LEU A 46 7.27 8.18 -5.76
N ALA A 47 6.63 7.43 -4.85
CA ALA A 47 7.31 6.70 -3.81
C ALA A 47 8.16 5.59 -4.45
N GLN A 48 9.47 5.82 -4.54
CA GLN A 48 10.40 4.80 -5.00
C GLN A 48 10.55 3.75 -3.90
N ALA A 49 10.03 2.56 -4.15
CA ALA A 49 10.16 1.41 -3.27
C ALA A 49 10.94 0.31 -3.97
N ALA A 50 11.51 -0.59 -3.17
CA ALA A 50 11.98 -1.87 -3.68
C ALA A 50 10.83 -2.58 -4.42
N PRO A 51 11.14 -3.37 -5.46
CA PRO A 51 10.12 -4.13 -6.20
C PRO A 51 9.29 -4.98 -5.24
N MET A 52 7.98 -5.05 -5.50
CA MET A 52 7.09 -5.88 -4.69
C MET A 52 7.57 -7.32 -4.68
N TRP A 53 7.42 -7.99 -3.54
CA TRP A 53 7.81 -9.38 -3.42
C TRP A 53 7.00 -10.21 -4.40
N ARG A 54 7.70 -10.97 -5.24
CA ARG A 54 7.07 -11.88 -6.18
C ARG A 54 6.49 -13.06 -5.40
N ARG A 55 5.24 -13.43 -5.70
CA ARG A 55 4.65 -14.66 -5.18
C ARG A 55 5.48 -15.85 -5.66
N ILE A 56 6.03 -16.62 -4.73
CA ILE A 56 6.73 -17.86 -5.03
C ILE A 56 5.67 -18.96 -5.17
N ALA A 57 5.70 -19.70 -6.28
CA ALA A 57 4.91 -20.90 -6.42
C ALA A 57 5.47 -21.93 -5.44
N ILE A 58 4.66 -22.32 -4.45
CA ILE A 58 4.95 -23.49 -3.65
C ILE A 58 4.60 -24.69 -4.53
N GLU A 59 5.63 -25.35 -5.05
CA GLU A 59 5.44 -26.66 -5.63
C GLU A 59 5.14 -27.64 -4.48
N PRO A 60 4.02 -28.38 -4.54
CA PRO A 60 3.73 -29.38 -3.53
C PRO A 60 4.86 -30.43 -3.54
N PRO A 61 5.37 -30.86 -2.36
CA PRO A 61 6.42 -31.87 -2.30
C PRO A 61 5.90 -33.17 -2.93
N GLY A 62 6.40 -33.51 -4.12
CA GLY A 62 6.09 -34.78 -4.80
C GLY A 62 5.88 -34.72 -6.31
N ALA A 63 5.81 -33.54 -6.93
CA ALA A 63 5.70 -33.43 -8.39
C ALA A 63 7.07 -33.66 -9.06
N ARG A 64 7.48 -34.93 -9.23
CA ARG A 64 8.54 -35.26 -10.18
C ARG A 64 7.96 -35.27 -11.59
N PRO A 65 8.56 -34.58 -12.57
CA PRO A 65 8.24 -34.84 -13.98
C PRO A 65 8.74 -36.24 -14.35
N SER A 66 7.86 -37.02 -14.99
CA SER A 66 8.13 -38.33 -15.58
C SER A 66 9.11 -38.25 -16.76
#